data_AF-A0A2E0M8G5-F1
#
_entry.id   AF-A0A2E0M8G5-F1
#
_cell.length_a   1.000
_cell.length_b   1.000
_cell.length_c   1.000
_cell.angle_alpha   90.00
_cell.angle_beta   90.00
_cell.angle_gamma   90.00
#
_symmetry.space_group_name_H-M   'P 1'
#
loop_
_entity.id
_entity.type
_entity.pdbx_description
1 polymer ?
#
loop_
_entity_poly.entity_id
_entity_poly.type
_entity_poly.pdbx_seq_one_letter_code
_entity_poly.pdbx_strand_id
1 'polypeptide(L)' 'MENLFGTDGIRGRVILDECSDEEALQRIVEGRELTPQLMQLLGESLGRTLPEDGQGDTIVIGWDERPDNHTLASWLT' A
#
# COMPACT_ATOMS: atom_id res chain seq x y z
N MET A 1 -16.26 9.59 4.03
CA MET A 1 -15.15 8.65 3.79
C MET A 1 -14.98 8.61 2.28
N GLU A 2 -13.91 9.20 1.76
CA GLU A 2 -13.62 9.17 0.33
C GLU A 2 -13.15 7.77 -0.06
N ASN A 3 -13.50 7.33 -1.26
CA ASN A 3 -13.10 6.01 -1.76
C ASN A 3 -11.61 6.07 -2.17
N LEU A 4 -10.75 5.32 -1.47
CA LEU A 4 -9.32 5.23 -1.80
C LEU A 4 -9.08 4.56 -3.17
N PHE A 5 -9.95 3.61 -3.52
CA PHE A 5 -9.87 2.87 -4.78
C PHE A 5 -10.46 3.69 -5.92
N GLY A 6 -9.64 3.98 -6.92
CA GLY A 6 -10.11 4.44 -8.22
C GLY A 6 -10.63 3.29 -9.07
N THR A 7 -10.71 3.50 -10.39
CA THR A 7 -11.12 2.45 -11.34
C THR A 7 -10.14 1.28 -11.45
N ASP A 8 -8.88 1.51 -11.09
CA ASP A 8 -7.79 0.54 -11.24
C ASP A 8 -6.81 0.66 -10.07
N GLY A 9 -7.34 0.49 -8.87
CA GLY A 9 -6.59 0.46 -7.61
C GLY A 9 -6.36 1.83 -6.95
N ILE A 10 -5.52 1.82 -5.92
CA ILE A 10 -5.03 3.00 -5.22
C ILE A 10 -3.86 3.55 -6.02
N ARG A 11 -3.86 4.86 -6.30
CA ARG A 11 -2.83 5.52 -7.13
C ARG A 11 -2.45 6.85 -6.53
N GLY A 12 -1.16 7.16 -6.58
CA GLY A 12 -0.64 8.43 -6.07
C GLY A 12 0.80 8.70 -6.48
N ARG A 13 1.27 9.89 -6.12
CA ARG A 13 2.68 10.29 -6.24
C ARG A 13 3.49 9.62 -5.12
N VAL A 14 4.63 9.03 -5.45
CA VAL A 14 5.49 8.39 -4.45
C VAL A 14 6.21 9.46 -3.62
N ILE A 15 6.14 9.32 -2.29
CA ILE A 15 6.84 10.15 -1.30
C ILE A 15 7.51 9.21 -0.31
N LEU A 16 8.84 9.21 -0.26
CA LEU A 16 9.64 8.27 0.54
C LEU A 16 9.98 8.79 1.95
N ASP A 17 9.42 9.91 2.36
CA ASP A 17 9.60 10.44 3.71
C ASP A 17 8.95 9.50 4.73
N GLU A 18 9.62 9.30 5.87
CA GLU A 18 9.02 8.62 7.01
C GLU A 18 7.83 9.44 7.54
N CYS A 19 6.73 8.76 7.85
CA CYS A 19 5.54 9.37 8.44
C CYS A 19 4.88 8.40 9.42
N SER A 20 3.90 8.86 10.20
CA SER A 20 3.04 7.95 11.00
C SER A 20 1.97 7.29 10.12
N ASP A 21 1.26 6.31 10.69
CA ASP A 21 0.12 5.66 10.03
C ASP A 21 -1.01 6.67 9.74
N GLU A 22 -1.36 7.51 10.72
CA GLU A 22 -2.37 8.56 10.54
C GLU A 22 -1.98 9.55 9.45
N GLU A 23 -0.70 9.93 9.41
CA GLU A 23 -0.18 10.84 8.40
C GLU A 23 -0.18 10.18 7.00
N ALA A 24 0.19 8.91 6.90
CA ALA A 24 0.13 8.16 5.65
C ALA A 24 -1.30 8.14 5.07
N LEU A 25 -2.29 7.89 5.93
CA LEU A 25 -3.71 7.89 5.56
C LEU A 25 -4.19 9.29 5.14
N GLN A 26 -3.77 10.33 5.87
CA GLN A 26 -4.11 11.70 5.51
C GLN A 26 -3.53 12.07 4.14
N ARG A 27 -2.24 11.77 3.90
CA ARG A 27 -1.53 12.09 2.65
C ARG A 27 -2.14 11.40 1.43
N ILE A 28 -2.59 10.15 1.54
CA ILE A 28 -3.25 9.47 0.40
C ILE A 28 -4.64 10.04 0.10
N VAL A 29 -5.41 10.41 1.13
CA VAL A 29 -6.75 10.99 0.95
C VAL A 29 -6.65 12.40 0.37
N GLU A 30 -5.83 13.25 0.97
CA GLU A 30 -5.79 14.69 0.63
C GLU A 30 -4.87 15.00 -0.56
N GLY A 31 -3.72 14.32 -0.63
CA GLY A 31 -2.64 14.62 -1.59
C GLY A 31 -2.51 13.60 -2.71
N ARG A 32 -3.21 12.46 -2.63
CA ARG A 32 -2.97 11.29 -3.48
C ARG A 32 -1.47 10.93 -3.47
N GLU A 33 -0.90 10.81 -2.28
CA GLU A 33 0.51 10.44 -2.09
C GLU A 33 0.61 9.01 -1.56
N LEU A 34 1.52 8.23 -2.17
CA LEU A 34 1.86 6.87 -1.75
C LEU A 34 3.13 6.94 -0.91
N THR A 35 3.03 6.54 0.35
CA THR A 35 4.17 6.44 1.27
C THR A 35 4.49 4.98 1.59
N PRO A 36 5.72 4.68 2.02
CA PRO A 36 6.07 3.35 2.49
C PRO A 36 5.17 2.86 3.64
N GLN A 37 4.83 3.73 4.60
CA GLN A 37 3.90 3.39 5.69
C GLN A 37 2.49 3.03 5.20
N LEU A 38 1.98 3.69 4.16
CA LEU A 38 0.72 3.28 3.57
C LEU A 38 0.81 1.86 3.00
N MET A 39 1.92 1.51 2.34
CA MET A 39 2.13 0.16 1.80
C MET A 39 2.15 -0.89 2.91
N GLN A 40 2.80 -0.59 4.05
CA GLN A 40 2.76 -1.47 5.22
C GLN A 40 1.33 -1.68 5.73
N LEU A 41 0.56 -0.61 5.91
CA LEU A 41 -0.84 -0.72 6.34
C LEU A 41 -1.69 -1.55 5.37
N LEU A 42 -1.45 -1.42 4.06
CA LEU A 42 -2.12 -2.22 3.04
C LEU A 42 -1.74 -3.70 3.14
N GLY A 43 -0.46 -4.02 3.35
CA GLY A 43 0.01 -5.40 3.56
C GLY A 43 -0.60 -6.03 4.81
N GLU A 44 -0.57 -5.31 5.94
CA GLU A 44 -1.19 -5.77 7.19
C GLU A 44 -2.70 -5.96 7.04
N SER A 45 -3.38 -5.00 6.40
CA SER A 45 -4.82 -5.09 6.16
C SER A 45 -5.16 -6.25 5.23
N LEU A 46 -4.36 -6.51 4.19
CA LEU A 46 -4.55 -7.65 3.30
C LEU A 46 -4.38 -8.97 4.07
N GLY A 47 -3.34 -9.07 4.90
CA GLY A 47 -3.10 -10.24 5.74
C GLY A 47 -4.30 -10.60 6.63
N ARG A 48 -4.99 -9.59 7.17
CA ARG A 48 -6.22 -9.78 7.98
C ARG A 48 -7.42 -10.31 7.19
N THR A 49 -7.36 -10.27 5.85
CA THR A 49 -8.44 -10.80 4.98
C THR A 49 -8.16 -12.20 4.45
N LEU A 50 -6.96 -12.74 4.68
CA LEU A 50 -6.59 -14.08 4.23
C LEU A 50 -7.25 -15.17 5.10
N PRO A 51 -7.50 -16.36 4.55
CA PRO A 51 -8.03 -17.50 5.32
C PRO A 51 -7.10 -17.89 6.49
N GLU A 52 -7.68 -18.11 7.67
CA GLU A 52 -6.92 -18.51 8.88
C GLU A 52 -6.32 -19.93 8.75
N ASP A 53 -6.88 -20.77 7.89
CA ASP A 53 -6.40 -22.14 7.64
C ASP A 53 -5.18 -22.21 6.72
N GLY A 54 -4.68 -21.05 6.26
CA GLY A 54 -3.50 -20.92 5.41
C GLY A 54 -3.73 -21.36 3.96
N GLN A 55 -4.95 -21.72 3.57
CA GLN A 55 -5.22 -22.12 2.20
C GLN A 55 -5.20 -20.90 1.26
N GLY A 56 -4.15 -20.77 0.44
CA GLY A 56 -3.96 -19.61 -0.43
C GLY A 56 -3.20 -18.45 0.20
N ASP A 57 -2.35 -18.74 1.19
CA ASP A 57 -1.48 -17.77 1.90
C ASP A 57 -0.30 -17.24 1.06
N THR A 58 -0.09 -17.79 -0.14
CA THR A 58 0.99 -17.35 -1.03
C THR A 58 0.55 -16.12 -1.83
N ILE A 59 1.12 -14.96 -1.49
CA ILE A 59 0.94 -13.71 -2.23
C ILE A 59 2.09 -13.51 -3.21
N VAL A 60 1.76 -13.18 -4.47
CA VAL A 60 2.73 -12.77 -5.48
C VAL A 60 2.68 -11.26 -5.65
N ILE A 61 3.81 -10.60 -5.42
CA ILE A 61 3.95 -9.14 -5.55
C ILE A 61 4.76 -8.86 -6.83
N GLY A 62 4.21 -8.01 -7.71
CA GLY A 62 4.86 -7.58 -8.94
C GLY A 62 4.81 -6.06 -9.10
N TRP A 63 5.80 -5.50 -9.79
CA TRP A 63 5.91 -4.07 -10.07
C TRP A 63 6.52 -3.82 -11.45
N ASP A 64 6.32 -2.61 -12.00
CA ASP A 64 6.94 -2.14 -13.26
C ASP A 64 8.25 -1.37 -13.01
N GLU A 65 8.92 -0.90 -14.07
CA GLU A 65 10.22 -0.22 -13.98
C GLU A 65 10.15 1.25 -13.51
N ARG A 66 9.02 1.72 -12.95
CA ARG A 66 8.96 3.08 -12.41
C ARG A 66 9.93 3.24 -11.23
N PRO A 67 10.50 4.43 -11.05
CA PRO A 67 11.30 4.74 -9.87
C PRO A 67 10.54 4.36 -8.59
N ASP A 68 11.29 3.84 -7.61
CA ASP A 68 10.82 3.58 -6.24
C ASP A 68 9.72 2.52 -6.09
N ASN A 69 9.18 1.95 -7.17
CA ASN A 69 8.18 0.89 -7.10
C ASN A 69 8.71 -0.38 -6.42
N HIS A 70 10.00 -0.71 -6.61
CA HIS A 70 10.65 -1.80 -5.89
C HIS A 70 10.70 -1.53 -4.36
N THR A 71 10.89 -0.28 -3.96
CA THR A 71 10.83 0.15 -2.55
C THR A 71 9.42 0.02 -2.01
N LEU A 72 8.41 0.54 -2.72
CA LEU A 72 7.01 0.40 -2.27
C LEU A 72 6.60 -1.07 -2.15
N ALA A 73 7.05 -1.93 -3.07
CA ALA A 73 6.79 -3.36 -3.02
C ALA A 73 7.44 -4.03 -1.78
N SER A 74 8.64 -3.62 -1.39
CA SER A 74 9.33 -4.20 -0.22
C SER A 74 8.68 -3.84 1.11
N TRP A 75 7.81 -2.83 1.14
CA TRP A 75 7.06 -2.42 2.34
C TRP A 75 5.72 -3.13 2.51
N LEU A 76 5.32 -3.98 1.55
CA LEU A 76 4.12 -4.82 1.68
C LEU A 76 4.35 -6.09 2.52
N THR A 77 5.60 -6.38 2.89
CA THR A 77 6.06 -7.61 3.56
C THR A 77 6.87 -7.27 4.79
#